data_AF-A0A9D6WR58-F1
#
_entry.id   AF-A0A9D6WR58-F1
#
_cell.length_a   1.000
_cell.length_b   1.000
_cell.length_c   1.000
_cell.angle_alpha   90.00
_cell.angle_beta   90.00
_cell.angle_gamma   90.00
#
_symmetry.space_group_name_H-M   'P 1'
#
loop_
_entity.id
_entity.type
_entity.pdbx_description
1 polymer ?
#
loop_
_entity_poly.entity_id
_entity_poly.type
_entity_poly.pdbx_seq_one_letter_code
_entity_poly.pdbx_strand_id
1 'polypeptide(L)' 'MTILLNNTILANFSEIARPDLVRLAFPREDIVTVATVVTEHKNGVNEGHFLACDWSWLVALCNR' A
#
# COMPACT_ATOMS: atom_id res chain seq x y z
N MET A 1 16.87 4.17 4.76
CA MET A 1 16.12 3.23 5.61
C MET A 1 14.92 2.78 4.80
N THR A 2 14.52 1.51 4.91
CA THR A 2 13.38 0.98 4.17
C THR A 2 12.16 0.91 5.09
N ILE A 3 11.02 1.40 4.62
CA ILE A 3 9.74 1.33 5.32
C ILE A 3 8.90 0.25 4.67
N LEU A 4 8.54 -0.76 5.44
CA LEU A 4 7.70 -1.86 5.00
C LEU A 4 6.24 -1.59 5.38
N LEU A 5 5.38 -1.41 4.37
CA LEU A 5 3.95 -1.21 4.57
C LEU A 5 3.21 -2.56 4.68
N ASN A 6 2.25 -2.63 5.59
CA ASN A 6 1.32 -3.74 5.74
C ASN A 6 -0.08 -3.38 5.21
N ASN A 7 -0.97 -4.36 5.18
CA ASN A 7 -2.32 -4.16 4.65
C ASN A 7 -3.14 -3.13 5.46
N THR A 8 -2.93 -3.01 6.78
CA THR A 8 -3.60 -2.00 7.60
C THR A 8 -3.31 -0.58 7.12
N ILE A 9 -2.05 -0.28 6.79
CA ILE A 9 -1.69 1.03 6.24
C ILE A 9 -2.33 1.24 4.87
N LEU A 10 -2.23 0.27 3.96
CA LEU A 10 -2.82 0.39 2.62
C LEU A 10 -4.34 0.58 2.70
N ALA A 11 -5.04 -0.17 3.55
CA ALA A 11 -6.49 -0.03 3.75
C ALA A 11 -6.85 1.35 4.30
N ASN A 12 -6.22 1.80 5.38
CA ASN A 12 -6.54 3.08 6.02
C ASN A 12 -6.35 4.28 5.06
N PHE A 13 -5.27 4.29 4.28
CA PHE A 13 -5.03 5.37 3.32
C PHE A 13 -5.89 5.25 2.06
N SER A 14 -6.42 4.06 1.76
CA SER A 14 -7.41 3.85 0.70
C SER A 14 -8.80 4.31 1.12
N GLU A 15 -9.21 4.12 2.37
CA GLU A 15 -10.49 4.63 2.93
C GLU A 15 -10.66 6.14 2.73
N ILE A 16 -9.57 6.90 2.87
CA ILE A 16 -9.57 8.35 2.67
C ILE A 16 -9.17 8.77 1.25
N ALA A 17 -8.96 7.82 0.33
CA ALA A 17 -8.50 8.04 -1.05
C ALA A 17 -7.20 8.86 -1.17
N ARG A 18 -6.25 8.67 -0.23
CA ARG A 18 -5.00 9.45 -0.15
C ARG A 18 -3.75 8.59 0.05
N PRO A 19 -3.44 7.66 -0.87
CA PRO A 19 -2.21 6.87 -0.82
C PRO A 19 -0.94 7.74 -0.89
N ASP A 20 -1.02 8.91 -1.52
CA ASP A 20 0.08 9.87 -1.67
C ASP A 20 0.60 10.41 -0.33
N LEU A 21 -0.23 10.48 0.71
CA LEU A 21 0.17 10.96 2.03
C LEU A 21 1.27 10.10 2.65
N VAL A 22 1.30 8.80 2.34
CA VAL A 22 2.37 7.90 2.80
C VAL A 22 3.71 8.33 2.21
N ARG A 23 3.75 8.71 0.94
CA ARG A 23 4.97 9.21 0.28
C ARG A 23 5.41 10.56 0.82
N LEU A 24 4.45 11.43 1.12
CA LEU A 24 4.73 12.76 1.68
C LEU A 24 5.29 12.67 3.09
N ALA A 25 4.85 11.69 3.89
CA ALA A 25 5.37 11.46 5.24
C ALA A 25 6.82 10.96 5.25
N PHE A 26 7.26 10.28 4.17
CA PHE A 26 8.57 9.65 4.08
C PHE A 26 9.27 9.99 2.74
N PRO A 27 9.69 11.25 2.54
CA PRO A 27 10.19 11.73 1.26
C PRO A 27 11.59 11.21 0.90
N ARG A 28 12.32 10.58 1.83
CA ARG A 28 13.72 10.15 1.63
C ARG A 28 13.93 8.65 1.83
N GLU A 29 12.87 7.92 2.15
CA GLU A 29 12.89 6.51 2.50
C GLU A 29 12.39 5.66 1.35
N ASP A 30 12.95 4.45 1.21
CA ASP A 30 12.43 3.47 0.28
C ASP A 30 11.17 2.86 0.89
N ILE A 31 10.01 3.14 0.29
CA ILE A 31 8.73 2.62 0.73
C ILE A 31 8.40 1.38 -0.09
N VAL A 32 8.26 0.24 0.58
CA VAL A 32 8.03 -1.06 -0.05
C VAL A 32 6.93 -1.81 0.68
N THR A 33 6.40 -2.85 0.05
CA THR A 33 5.54 -3.84 0.68
C THR A 33 5.92 -5.24 0.22
N VAL A 34 5.26 -6.28 0.70
CA VAL A 34 5.42 -7.66 0.21
C VAL A 34 4.28 -8.02 -0.76
N ALA A 35 4.58 -8.89 -1.72
CA ALA A 35 3.60 -9.31 -2.73
C ALA A 35 2.27 -9.83 -2.12
N THR A 36 2.33 -10.53 -0.98
CA THR A 36 1.14 -11.02 -0.28
C THR A 36 0.21 -9.88 0.17
N VAL A 37 0.77 -8.77 0.69
CA VAL A 37 -0.01 -7.60 1.12
C VAL A 37 -0.70 -6.93 -0.08
N VAL A 38 -0.05 -6.89 -1.25
CA VAL A 38 -0.69 -6.38 -2.48
C VAL A 38 -1.88 -7.25 -2.88
N THR A 39 -1.76 -8.56 -2.78
CA THR A 39 -2.85 -9.51 -3.08
C THR A 39 -4.01 -9.34 -2.09
N GLU A 40 -3.73 -9.29 -0.79
CA GLU A 40 -4.74 -9.05 0.25
C GLU A 40 -5.47 -7.72 0.02
N HIS A 41 -4.72 -6.66 -0.29
CA HIS A 41 -5.30 -5.36 -0.57
C HIS A 41 -6.22 -5.42 -1.81
N LYS A 42 -5.77 -6.02 -2.92
CA LYS A 42 -6.59 -6.16 -4.13
C LYS A 42 -7.88 -6.95 -3.88
N ASN A 43 -7.81 -8.00 -3.05
CA ASN A 43 -9.01 -8.78 -2.69
C ASN A 43 -10.01 -7.89 -1.93
N GLY A 44 -9.54 -7.12 -0.94
CA GLY A 44 -10.42 -6.21 -0.21
C GLY A 44 -11.03 -5.10 -1.09
N VAL A 45 -10.30 -4.58 -2.09
CA VAL A 45 -10.90 -3.69 -3.11
C VAL A 45 -12.02 -4.39 -3.88
N ASN A 46 -11.77 -5.61 -4.38
CA ASN A 46 -12.73 -6.37 -5.18
C ASN A 46 -13.98 -6.77 -4.39
N GLU A 47 -13.84 -7.02 -3.09
CA GLU A 47 -14.92 -7.34 -2.16
C GLU A 47 -15.67 -6.08 -1.67
N GLY A 48 -15.20 -4.88 -2.03
CA GLY A 48 -15.81 -3.61 -1.65
C GLY A 48 -15.52 -3.17 -0.22
N HIS A 49 -14.46 -3.69 0.40
CA HIS A 49 -14.05 -3.33 1.76
C HIS A 49 -13.37 -1.96 1.85
N PHE A 50 -12.69 -1.50 0.80
CA PHE A 50 -12.08 -0.17 0.73
C PHE A 50 -11.95 0.29 -0.73
N LEU A 51 -11.71 1.60 -0.92
CA LEU A 51 -11.68 2.23 -2.25
C LEU A 51 -10.48 1.76 -3.10
N ALA A 52 -10.70 1.62 -4.41
CA ALA A 52 -9.62 1.44 -5.38
C ALA A 52 -8.77 2.72 -5.48
N CYS A 53 -7.51 2.65 -5.08
CA CYS A 53 -6.58 3.78 -5.08
C CYS A 53 -5.33 3.50 -5.90
N ASP A 54 -4.67 4.56 -6.38
CA ASP A 54 -3.41 4.44 -7.10
C ASP A 54 -2.23 4.13 -6.15
N TRP A 55 -1.87 2.86 -6.12
CA TRP A 55 -0.68 2.33 -5.45
C TRP A 55 0.43 1.95 -6.43
N SER A 56 0.39 2.41 -7.69
CA SER A 56 1.36 2.03 -8.75
C SER A 56 2.82 2.38 -8.42
N TRP A 57 3.02 3.35 -7.54
CA TRP A 57 4.33 3.77 -7.04
C TRP A 57 4.91 2.86 -5.95
N LEU A 58 4.11 2.00 -5.33
CA LEU A 58 4.52 1.15 -4.21
C LEU A 58 5.19 -0.12 -4.74
N VAL A 59 6.46 -0.31 -4.37
CA VAL A 59 7.23 -1.49 -4.81
C VAL A 59 6.84 -2.71 -3.97
N ALA A 60 6.50 -3.82 -4.65
CA ALA A 60 6.23 -5.10 -4.02
C ALA A 60 7.45 -6.01 -4.09
N LEU A 61 7.95 -6.43 -2.94
CA LEU A 61 9.03 -7.40 -2.83
C LEU A 61 8.45 -8.82 -2.99
N CYS A 62 9.05 -9.60 -3.89
CA CYS A 62 8.77 -11.02 -4.04
C CYS A 62 9.69 -11.81 -3.10
N ASN A 63 9.12 -12.65 -2.23
CA ASN A 63 9.93 -13.67 -1.57
C ASN A 63 10.35 -14.69 -2.65
N ARG A 64 11.66 -14.85 -2.83
CA ARG A 64 12.23 -15.93 -3.65
C ARG A 64 12.33 -17.20 -2.82
#